data_AF-A0A6M0BKL5-F1
#
_entry.id   AF-A0A6M0BKL5-F1
#
_cell.length_a   1.000
_cell.length_b   1.000
_cell.length_c   1.000
_cell.angle_alpha   90.00
_cell.angle_beta   90.00
_cell.angle_gamma   90.00
#
_symmetry.space_group_name_H-M   'P 1'
#
loop_
_entity.id
_entity.type
_entity.pdbx_description
1 polymer ?
#
loop_
_entity_poly.entity_id
_entity_poly.type
_entity_poly.pdbx_seq_one_letter_code
_entity_poly.pdbx_strand_id
1 'polypeptide(L)' 'MATFTVTTLDDENNGIGTGGVSLREAIEAANNTPGDDIIIFDPNLTGTIALTNGALEIMSNLSIEGNGDITVDANNQS' A
#
# COMPACT_ATOMS: atom_id res chain seq x y z
N MET A 1 8.18 13.92 2.74
CA MET A 1 8.60 12.78 3.58
C MET A 1 7.65 12.62 4.74
N ALA A 2 6.61 11.85 4.47
CA ALA A 2 5.70 11.24 5.41
C ALA A 2 5.92 9.72 5.40
N THR A 3 5.37 9.06 6.42
CA THR A 3 5.31 7.59 6.48
C THR A 3 3.86 7.15 6.55
N PHE A 4 3.47 6.23 5.68
CA PHE A 4 2.16 5.60 5.66
C PHE A 4 2.29 4.14 6.06
N THR A 5 1.39 3.65 6.91
CA THR A 5 1.42 2.27 7.41
C THR A 5 0.24 1.50 6.85
N VAL A 6 0.52 0.44 6.11
CA VAL A 6 -0.49 -0.52 5.64
C VAL A 6 -0.84 -1.45 6.79
N THR A 7 -2.12 -1.58 7.12
CA THR A 7 -2.60 -2.35 8.28
C THR A 7 -3.59 -3.45 7.90
N THR A 8 -3.94 -3.59 6.62
CA THR A 8 -4.80 -4.67 6.12
C THR A 8 -4.23 -5.30 4.85
N LEU A 9 -4.61 -6.56 4.60
CA LEU A 9 -4.34 -7.26 3.34
C LEU A 9 -5.38 -6.97 2.26
N ASP A 10 -6.49 -6.33 2.64
CA ASP A 10 -7.57 -6.02 1.72
C ASP A 10 -7.12 -4.97 0.70
N ASP A 11 -7.43 -5.20 -0.58
CA ASP A 11 -7.33 -4.17 -1.61
C ASP A 11 -8.61 -3.33 -1.57
N GLU A 12 -8.60 -2.25 -0.81
CA GLU A 12 -9.72 -1.31 -0.66
C GLU A 12 -9.37 0.10 -1.14
N ASN A 13 -10.39 0.93 -1.30
CA ASN A 13 -10.24 2.35 -1.63
C ASN A 13 -11.39 3.17 -1.01
N ASN A 14 -11.51 3.08 0.31
CA ASN A 14 -12.49 3.83 1.11
C ASN A 14 -11.85 4.94 1.97
N GLY A 15 -10.53 5.07 1.89
CA GLY A 15 -9.70 6.13 2.46
C GLY A 15 -9.06 5.74 3.78
N ILE A 16 -7.85 6.26 4.03
CA ILE A 16 -6.99 5.92 5.19
C ILE A 16 -7.60 6.17 6.59
N GLY A 17 -8.75 6.82 6.67
CA GLY A 17 -9.47 7.08 7.92
C GLY A 17 -10.59 6.08 8.22
N THR A 18 -10.79 5.08 7.36
CA THR A 18 -11.94 4.17 7.40
C THR A 18 -11.48 2.73 7.57
N GLY A 19 -11.37 2.26 8.82
CA GLY A 19 -10.98 0.87 9.08
C GLY A 19 -9.48 0.63 8.91
N GLY A 20 -9.11 -0.36 8.11
CA GLY A 20 -7.71 -0.64 7.79
C GLY A 20 -7.16 0.37 6.78
N VAL A 21 -5.83 0.39 6.62
CA VAL A 21 -5.18 1.10 5.53
C VAL A 21 -4.63 0.07 4.56
N SER A 22 -5.16 0.05 3.35
CA SER A 22 -4.65 -0.82 2.28
C SER A 22 -3.37 -0.27 1.64
N LEU A 23 -2.67 -1.12 0.90
CA LEU A 23 -1.54 -0.69 0.07
C LEU A 23 -1.95 0.36 -0.97
N ARG A 24 -3.15 0.22 -1.55
CA ARG A 24 -3.67 1.16 -2.55
C ARG A 24 -3.83 2.56 -1.97
N GLU A 25 -4.45 2.66 -0.81
CA GLU A 25 -4.69 3.95 -0.17
C GLU A 25 -3.39 4.58 0.33
N ALA A 26 -2.45 3.77 0.83
CA ALA A 26 -1.12 4.25 1.21
C ALA A 26 -0.37 4.85 0.02
N ILE A 27 -0.44 4.21 -1.15
CA ILE A 27 0.15 4.72 -2.40
C ILE A 27 -0.56 5.99 -2.86
N GLU A 28 -1.90 6.04 -2.82
CA GLU A 28 -2.65 7.25 -3.17
C GLU A 28 -2.29 8.43 -2.26
N ALA A 29 -2.16 8.19 -0.95
CA ALA A 29 -1.76 9.22 0.01
C ALA A 29 -0.32 9.72 -0.22
N ALA A 30 0.62 8.81 -0.51
CA ALA A 30 2.01 9.15 -0.85
C ALA A 30 2.13 9.90 -2.18
N ASN A 31 1.34 9.53 -3.19
CA ASN A 31 1.29 10.27 -4.46
C ASN A 31 0.83 11.72 -4.28
N ASN A 32 -0.08 11.97 -3.35
CA ASN A 32 -0.62 13.30 -3.05
C ASN A 32 0.20 14.08 -2.01
N THR A 33 1.28 13.50 -1.48
CA THR A 33 2.11 14.12 -0.45
C THR A 33 3.46 14.54 -1.04
N PRO A 34 3.89 15.80 -0.87
CA PRO A 34 5.19 16.23 -1.38
C PRO A 34 6.39 15.59 -0.66
N GLY A 35 7.36 15.15 -1.47
CA GLY A 35 8.67 14.67 -1.04
C GLY A 35 8.84 13.16 -1.19
N ASP A 36 9.96 12.66 -0.66
CA ASP A 36 10.28 11.24 -0.72
C ASP A 36 9.58 10.53 0.43
N ASP A 37 8.48 9.84 0.15
CA ASP A 37 7.63 9.23 1.17
C ASP A 37 7.92 7.74 1.35
N ILE A 38 7.56 7.20 2.51
CA ILE A 38 7.82 5.81 2.87
C ILE A 38 6.50 5.11 3.19
N ILE A 39 6.29 3.94 2.62
CA ILE A 39 5.18 3.05 2.94
C ILE A 39 5.77 1.84 3.67
N ILE A 40 5.31 1.61 4.89
CA ILE A 40 5.65 0.44 5.71
C ILE A 40 4.41 -0.40 5.95
N PHE A 41 4.58 -1.63 6.42
CA PHE A 41 3.48 -2.51 6.82
C PHE A 41 3.49 -2.69 8.34
N ASP A 42 2.31 -2.84 8.94
CA ASP A 42 2.19 -3.24 10.35
C ASP A 42 3.02 -4.51 10.56
N PRO A 43 3.89 -4.58 11.59
CA PRO A 43 4.78 -5.72 11.80
C PRO A 43 4.05 -7.04 12.06
N ASN A 44 2.75 -7.02 12.37
CA ASN A 44 1.93 -8.22 12.53
C ASN A 44 1.16 -8.59 11.25
N LEU A 45 1.21 -7.75 10.22
CA LEU A 45 0.55 -8.00 8.94
C LEU A 45 1.43 -8.94 8.12
N THR A 46 0.90 -10.12 7.82
CA THR A 46 1.60 -11.14 7.04
C THR A 46 0.62 -11.78 6.06
N GLY A 47 1.07 -12.08 4.85
CA GLY A 47 0.26 -12.77 3.85
C GLY A 47 0.28 -12.13 2.47
N THR A 48 -0.81 -12.33 1.73
CA THR A 48 -0.95 -11.91 0.33
C THR A 48 -1.98 -10.81 0.19
N ILE A 49 -1.59 -9.71 -0.46
CA ILE A 49 -2.49 -8.66 -0.95
C ILE A 49 -2.88 -9.03 -2.38
N ALA A 50 -4.13 -9.43 -2.57
CA ALA A 50 -4.68 -9.72 -3.89
C ALA A 50 -5.25 -8.44 -4.52
N LEU A 51 -4.67 -7.97 -5.63
CA LEU A 51 -5.13 -6.75 -6.30
C LEU A 51 -6.41 -7.02 -7.08
N THR A 52 -7.52 -6.48 -6.60
CA THR A 52 -8.86 -6.65 -7.17
C THR A 52 -9.41 -5.37 -7.81
N ASN A 53 -8.86 -4.21 -7.47
CA ASN A 53 -9.26 -2.90 -7.99
C ASN A 53 -8.34 -2.39 -9.12
N GLY A 54 -7.61 -3.29 -9.77
CA GLY A 54 -6.71 -2.97 -10.88
C GLY A 54 -5.30 -2.57 -10.45
N ALA A 55 -4.56 -1.94 -11.37
CA ALA A 55 -3.16 -1.59 -11.15
C ALA A 55 -2.97 -0.60 -10.00
N LEU A 56 -1.80 -0.65 -9.37
CA LEU A 56 -1.33 0.36 -8.42
C LEU A 56 -0.50 1.39 -9.20
N GLU A 57 -0.93 2.64 -9.18
CA GLU A 57 -0.22 3.73 -9.86
C GLU A 57 0.72 4.45 -8.90
N ILE A 58 2.02 4.48 -9.21
CA ILE A 58 3.03 5.24 -8.47
C ILE A 58 3.41 6.45 -9.32
N MET A 59 3.13 7.65 -8.82
CA MET A 59 3.29 8.91 -9.54
C MET A 59 4.32 9.85 -8.87
N SER A 60 4.72 9.56 -7.63
CA SER A 60 5.75 10.29 -6.89
C SER A 60 6.93 9.38 -6.52
N ASN A 61 7.98 9.97 -5.97
CA ASN A 61 9.09 9.21 -5.42
C ASN A 61 8.68 8.63 -4.05
N LEU A 62 8.53 7.31 -3.96
CA LEU A 62 8.19 6.63 -2.71
C LEU A 62 8.98 5.33 -2.55
N SER A 63 9.21 4.93 -1.29
CA SER A 63 9.78 3.65 -0.90
C SER A 63 8.69 2.76 -0.31
N ILE A 64 8.65 1.47 -0.67
CA ILE A 64 7.74 0.49 -0.09
C ILE A 64 8.56 -0.59 0.61
N GLU A 65 8.43 -0.68 1.93
CA GLU A 65 9.22 -1.55 2.78
C GLU A 65 8.37 -2.70 3.34
N GLY A 66 8.31 -3.81 2.58
CA GLY A 66 7.46 -4.97 2.88
C GLY A 66 7.96 -5.91 3.99
N ASN A 67 9.09 -5.62 4.63
CA ASN A 67 9.76 -6.46 5.66
C ASN A 67 10.02 -7.95 5.30
N GLY A 68 9.72 -8.38 4.07
CA GLY A 68 9.83 -9.77 3.64
C GLY A 68 8.61 -10.65 3.96
N ASP A 69 7.59 -10.09 4.63
CA ASP A 69 6.42 -10.84 5.12
C ASP A 69 5.16 -10.63 4.24
N ILE A 70 5.27 -9.80 3.21
CA ILE A 70 4.18 -9.40 2.33
C ILE A 70 4.41 -9.89 0.90
N THR A 71 3.41 -10.57 0.35
CA THR A 71 3.31 -10.87 -1.09
C THR A 71 2.25 -9.98 -1.72
N VAL A 72 2.56 -9.33 -2.83
CA VAL A 72 1.57 -8.61 -3.65
C VAL A 72 1.29 -9.42 -4.90
N ASP A 73 0.04 -9.81 -5.11
CA ASP A 73 -0.39 -10.62 -6.26
C ASP A 73 -1.34 -9.82 -7.15
N ALA A 74 -0.90 -9.53 -8.38
CA ALA A 74 -1.69 -8.88 -9.42
C ALA A 74 -2.59 -9.84 -10.21
N ASN A 75 -2.92 -11.01 -9.62
CA ASN A 75 -3.71 -12.08 -10.24
C ASN A 75 -3.10 -12.59 -11.56
N ASN A 76 -1.76 -12.67 -11.65
CA ASN A 76 -1.03 -13.06 -12.86
C ASN A 76 -1.31 -12.18 -14.11
N GLN A 77 -1.76 -10.94 -13.93
CA GLN A 77 -1.92 -10.01 -15.04
C GLN A 77 -0.56 -9.37 -15.37
N SER A 78 -0.02 -9.72 -16.55
CA SER A 78 1.23 -9.19 -17.12
C SER A 78 1.01 -8.61 -18.52
#